data_AF-A0AAD6Y3F2-F1
#
_entry.id   AF-A0AAD6Y3F2-F1
#
_cell.length_a   1.000
_cell.length_b   1.000
_cell.length_c   1.000
_cell.angle_alpha   90.00
_cell.angle_beta   90.00
_cell.angle_gamma   90.00
#
_symmetry.space_group_name_H-M   'P 1'
#
loop_
_entity.id
_entity.type
_entity.pdbx_description
1 polymer ?
#
loop_
_entity_poly.entity_id
_entity_poly.type
_entity_poly.pdbx_seq_one_letter_code
_entity_poly.pdbx_strand_id
1 'polypeptide(L)'
;MFDPVTLAADGLRPPSGVEEIAQIPASFPSLRLHPLGLYDLRRRLGLPSTFKTYLQRFLASDIAWLATGSSTDGQHRLEPDAFHSEFHSLRDALPIGDQGNAERKRLQSRMLKLLHDVATAMDRMYGSTTLLMNVSGTTVPGTPPRPEFLRASVSFPPAFTANNPDSQADIALIVQLFLERIGVPTVTAWRAKALALGWNLHTSNPRVPRPNAHSDTLVPAPEHGSASYTFFGRPAGVLNALVAAPVVVIPDDDEDDEAAQRRHRIEELEEQQQVLVAQVDSLELQVQDLKRLLLRVRQARTPATPPPSSRPEPLTPAPRGLATNRLQGPSPSRAPASRNSRLAGSDGAFSSPPPYTAPSGPLTPALRQPMPVLPRNHLEQLIATHGLAGKSSQITTVLAGFDQVHWYQELVRAGLTTLEADSFVNALVDQANGNI
;
A
#
# COMPACT_ATOMS: atom_id res chain seq x y z
N MET A 1 25.13 7.87 25.76
CA MET A 1 24.86 9.31 25.63
C MET A 1 24.90 9.63 24.14
N PHE A 2 23.82 10.17 23.56
CA PHE A 2 23.75 10.35 22.09
C PHE A 2 24.36 11.68 21.68
N ASP A 3 24.90 11.71 20.45
CA ASP A 3 25.32 12.95 19.81
C ASP A 3 24.09 13.85 19.61
N PRO A 4 24.05 15.03 20.23
CA PRO A 4 22.97 15.99 20.06
C PRO A 4 22.70 16.36 18.58
N VAL A 5 23.70 16.27 17.71
CA VAL A 5 23.57 16.64 16.28
C VAL A 5 22.71 15.64 15.51
N THR A 6 22.86 14.33 15.75
CA THR A 6 22.06 13.30 15.03
C THR A 6 20.58 13.37 15.43
N LEU A 7 20.29 13.63 16.71
CA LEU A 7 18.91 13.77 17.20
C LEU A 7 18.17 14.99 16.60
N ALA A 8 18.89 16.04 16.21
CA ALA A 8 18.30 17.20 15.51
C ALA A 8 17.86 16.84 14.08
N ALA A 9 18.68 16.07 13.37
CA ALA A 9 18.47 15.68 11.99
C ALA A 9 17.37 14.63 11.77
N ASP A 10 16.77 14.10 12.86
CA ASP A 10 15.71 13.10 12.78
C ASP A 10 14.31 13.63 13.12
N GLY A 11 14.21 14.86 13.62
CA GLY A 11 12.94 15.48 14.01
C GLY A 11 12.57 15.18 15.47
N LEU A 12 13.45 14.54 16.24
CA LEU A 12 13.34 14.36 17.69
C LEU A 12 13.51 15.65 18.48
N ARG A 13 13.90 16.74 17.81
CA ARG A 13 13.96 18.10 18.35
C ARG A 13 12.80 18.93 17.83
N PRO A 14 12.44 20.02 18.53
CA PRO A 14 11.64 21.06 17.91
C PRO A 14 12.26 21.47 16.56
N PRO A 15 11.44 21.97 15.63
CA PRO A 15 11.95 22.63 14.44
C PRO A 15 12.94 23.72 14.86
N SER A 16 14.06 23.84 14.15
CA SER A 16 15.04 24.88 14.45
C SER A 16 14.36 26.26 14.47
N GLY A 17 14.77 27.14 15.39
CA GLY A 17 14.28 28.53 15.45
C GLY A 17 12.95 28.70 16.20
N VAL A 18 12.44 27.62 16.80
CA VAL A 18 11.38 27.69 17.82
C VAL A 18 12.06 27.64 19.18
N GLU A 19 12.49 28.79 19.70
CA GLU A 19 13.25 28.90 20.95
C GLU A 19 12.40 28.64 22.20
N GLU A 20 11.10 28.93 22.12
CA GLU A 20 10.15 28.73 23.21
C GLU A 20 9.15 27.62 22.87
N ILE A 21 9.54 26.36 23.15
CA ILE A 21 8.59 25.25 23.09
C ILE A 21 7.71 25.32 24.34
N ALA A 22 6.40 25.31 24.15
CA ALA A 22 5.48 25.15 25.27
C ALA A 22 5.80 23.88 26.08
N GLN A 23 5.87 24.03 27.41
CA GLN A 23 6.11 22.92 28.33
C GLN A 23 5.05 21.82 28.18
N ILE A 24 3.83 22.20 27.80
CA ILE A 24 2.70 21.31 27.55
C ILE A 24 2.52 21.13 26.03
N PRO A 25 2.54 19.90 25.48
CA PRO A 25 2.29 19.65 24.06
C PRO A 25 0.89 20.15 23.62
N ALA A 26 0.74 20.62 22.39
CA ALA A 26 -0.56 21.04 21.84
C ALA A 26 -1.60 19.90 21.83
N SER A 27 -2.89 20.16 22.13
CA SER A 27 -3.95 19.14 22.20
C SER A 27 -4.13 18.32 20.91
N PHE A 28 -4.62 17.07 20.99
CA PHE A 28 -4.83 16.23 19.79
C PHE A 28 -5.64 16.91 18.68
N PRO A 29 -6.78 17.57 18.96
CA PRO A 29 -7.57 18.25 17.91
C PRO A 29 -6.87 19.48 17.30
N SER A 30 -5.87 20.04 17.97
CA SER A 30 -5.08 21.17 17.46
C SER A 30 -3.83 20.74 16.69
N LEU A 31 -3.49 19.44 16.68
CA LEU A 31 -2.37 18.96 15.87
C LEU A 31 -2.68 19.13 14.39
N ARG A 32 -1.68 19.54 13.62
CA ARG A 32 -1.74 19.75 12.18
C ARG A 32 -0.49 19.20 11.52
N LEU A 33 -0.56 18.88 10.22
CA LEU A 33 0.55 18.32 9.46
C LEU A 33 1.63 19.39 9.17
N HIS A 34 2.46 19.65 10.18
CA HIS A 34 3.67 20.48 10.07
C HIS A 34 4.72 19.98 11.09
N PRO A 35 5.99 20.41 10.99
CA PRO A 35 7.06 19.86 11.83
C PRO A 35 6.81 19.95 13.34
N LEU A 36 6.24 21.06 13.83
CA LEU A 36 5.87 21.21 15.23
C LEU A 36 4.72 20.27 15.65
N GLY A 37 3.71 20.07 14.80
CA GLY A 37 2.61 19.15 15.06
C GLY A 37 3.06 17.69 15.13
N LEU A 38 3.99 17.29 14.26
CA LEU A 38 4.64 15.96 14.31
C LEU A 38 5.48 15.78 15.60
N TYR A 39 6.13 16.85 16.06
CA TYR A 39 6.90 16.83 17.31
C TYR A 39 5.99 16.69 18.53
N ASP A 40 4.92 17.48 18.62
CA ASP A 40 3.96 17.42 19.72
C ASP A 40 3.16 16.11 19.73
N LEU A 41 2.83 15.54 18.57
CA LEU A 41 2.24 14.21 18.45
C LEU A 41 3.10 13.17 19.18
N ARG A 42 4.41 13.14 18.90
CA ARG A 42 5.35 12.22 19.54
C ARG A 42 5.49 12.46 21.03
N ARG A 43 5.52 13.73 21.48
CA ARG A 43 5.54 14.04 22.92
C ARG A 43 4.33 13.49 23.64
N ARG A 44 3.16 13.48 22.98
CA ARG A 44 1.91 12.94 23.55
C ARG A 44 1.85 11.42 23.54
N LEU A 45 2.22 10.79 22.43
CA LEU A 45 2.21 9.34 22.32
C LEU A 45 3.32 8.69 23.16
N GLY A 46 4.34 9.47 23.55
CA GLY A 46 5.54 8.95 24.17
C GLY A 46 6.46 8.27 23.15
N LEU A 47 7.70 8.02 23.56
CA LEU A 47 8.67 7.33 22.73
C LEU A 47 8.95 5.95 23.33
N PRO A 48 8.52 4.84 22.70
CA PRO A 48 8.89 3.52 23.17
C PRO A 48 10.42 3.33 23.11
N SER A 49 10.96 2.41 23.90
CA SER A 49 12.40 2.09 23.88
C SER A 49 12.87 1.62 22.49
N THR A 50 11.98 1.04 21.69
CA THR A 50 12.21 0.60 20.31
C THR A 50 12.18 1.73 19.28
N PHE A 51 11.81 2.95 19.67
CA PHE A 51 11.69 4.10 18.77
C PHE A 51 12.98 4.35 18.00
N LYS A 52 14.12 4.28 18.68
CA LYS A 52 15.43 4.48 18.05
C LYS A 52 15.73 3.44 16.98
N THR A 53 15.38 2.17 17.23
CA THR A 53 15.60 1.06 16.29
C THR A 53 14.75 1.20 15.04
N TYR A 54 13.52 1.72 15.17
CA TYR A 54 12.56 1.84 14.09
C TYR A 54 12.21 3.28 13.75
N LEU A 55 13.17 4.20 13.93
CA LEU A 55 12.95 5.64 13.85
C LEU A 55 12.21 6.05 12.57
N GLN A 56 12.68 5.59 11.41
CA GLN A 56 12.08 5.94 10.12
C GLN A 56 10.62 5.46 10.00
N ARG A 57 10.27 4.30 10.59
CA ARG A 57 8.89 3.78 10.60
C ARG A 57 7.98 4.63 11.48
N PHE A 58 8.49 5.07 12.63
CA PHE A 58 7.73 5.97 13.50
C PHE A 58 7.54 7.36 12.87
N LEU A 59 8.58 7.92 12.24
CA LEU A 59 8.45 9.19 11.53
C LEU A 59 7.44 9.11 10.38
N ALA A 60 7.44 8.00 9.63
CA ALA A 60 6.45 7.72 8.61
C ALA A 60 5.03 7.60 9.21
N SER A 61 4.88 6.89 10.34
CA SER A 61 3.57 6.74 10.99
C SER A 61 3.01 8.06 11.51
N ASP A 62 3.86 8.98 11.99
CA ASP A 62 3.42 10.31 12.44
C ASP A 62 2.82 11.12 11.28
N ILE A 63 3.46 11.06 10.11
CA ILE A 63 2.97 11.70 8.89
C ILE A 63 1.65 11.05 8.47
N ALA A 64 1.60 9.72 8.40
CA ALA A 64 0.39 8.99 8.05
C ALA A 64 -0.77 9.31 9.00
N TRP A 65 -0.51 9.38 10.31
CA TRP A 65 -1.50 9.73 11.32
C TRP A 65 -2.15 11.08 11.05
N LEU A 66 -1.34 12.12 10.81
CA LEU A 66 -1.86 13.48 10.58
C LEU A 66 -2.41 13.70 9.17
N ALA A 67 -2.02 12.89 8.19
CA ALA A 67 -2.55 12.94 6.82
C ALA A 67 -3.79 12.06 6.61
N THR A 68 -4.16 11.25 7.61
CA THR A 68 -5.32 10.35 7.49
C THR A 68 -6.61 11.16 7.35
N GLY A 69 -7.42 10.79 6.35
CA GLY A 69 -8.68 11.48 6.06
C GLY A 69 -8.54 12.71 5.16
N SER A 70 -7.31 13.16 4.84
CA SER A 70 -7.13 14.32 3.96
C SER A 70 -7.75 14.13 2.59
N SER A 71 -7.91 12.92 2.06
CA SER A 71 -8.59 12.68 0.78
C SER A 71 -10.12 12.73 0.85
N THR A 72 -10.71 12.70 2.04
CA THR A 72 -12.17 12.57 2.27
C THR A 72 -12.75 13.65 3.17
N ASP A 73 -11.96 14.65 3.55
CA ASP A 73 -12.37 15.76 4.43
C ASP A 73 -13.28 16.81 3.77
N GLY A 74 -13.47 16.73 2.45
CA GLY A 74 -14.26 17.69 1.67
C GLY A 74 -13.59 19.05 1.47
N GLN A 75 -12.33 19.24 1.89
CA GLN A 75 -11.61 20.52 1.86
C GLN A 75 -10.73 20.69 0.61
N HIS A 76 -11.11 20.01 -0.48
CA HIS A 76 -10.39 20.00 -1.76
C HIS A 76 -10.75 21.17 -2.68
N ARG A 77 -11.85 21.88 -2.39
CA ARG A 77 -12.30 23.03 -3.18
C ARG A 77 -11.68 24.30 -2.63
N LEU A 78 -11.00 25.04 -3.50
CA LEU A 78 -10.41 26.32 -3.18
C LEU A 78 -10.88 27.39 -4.14
N GLU A 79 -10.91 28.62 -3.65
CA GLU A 79 -10.96 29.78 -4.51
C GLU A 79 -9.72 29.85 -5.41
N PRO A 80 -9.84 30.37 -6.65
CA PRO A 80 -8.75 30.40 -7.63
C PRO A 80 -7.43 30.99 -7.10
N ASP A 81 -7.52 31.98 -6.22
CA ASP A 81 -6.37 32.72 -5.67
C ASP A 81 -6.03 32.35 -4.21
N ALA A 82 -6.61 31.27 -3.68
CA ALA A 82 -6.40 30.83 -2.30
C ALA A 82 -5.48 29.61 -2.19
N PHE A 83 -4.78 29.50 -1.05
CA PHE A 83 -4.12 28.27 -0.62
C PHE A 83 -5.01 27.49 0.35
N HIS A 84 -4.76 26.18 0.49
CA HIS A 84 -5.36 25.36 1.53
C HIS A 84 -4.97 25.88 2.92
N SER A 85 -5.82 25.67 3.92
CA SER A 85 -5.58 26.13 5.30
C SER A 85 -4.33 25.48 5.92
N GLU A 86 -4.02 24.25 5.47
CA GLU A 86 -2.85 23.46 5.82
C GLU A 86 -1.56 24.14 5.36
N PHE A 87 -1.58 24.80 4.21
CA PHE A 87 -0.43 25.52 3.70
C PHE A 87 -0.10 26.74 4.56
N HIS A 88 -1.11 27.47 5.01
CA HIS A 88 -0.94 28.57 5.98
C HIS A 88 -0.42 28.03 7.31
N SER A 89 -1.06 26.99 7.84
CA SER A 89 -0.63 26.33 9.09
C SER A 89 0.83 25.89 9.03
N LEU A 90 1.26 25.28 7.92
CA LEU A 90 2.65 24.85 7.70
C LEU A 90 3.62 26.03 7.61
N ARG A 91 3.23 27.12 6.94
CA ARG A 91 4.06 28.31 6.79
C ARG A 91 4.22 29.04 8.12
N ASP A 92 3.13 29.25 8.85
CA ASP A 92 3.08 30.06 10.07
C ASP A 92 3.72 29.34 11.26
N ALA A 93 3.72 28.00 11.26
CA ALA A 93 4.38 27.19 12.29
C ALA A 93 5.91 27.14 12.19
N LEU A 94 6.52 27.81 11.19
CA LEU A 94 7.95 27.75 10.92
C LEU A 94 8.56 29.14 10.75
N PRO A 95 9.84 29.35 11.09
CA PRO A 95 10.53 30.62 10.83
C PRO A 95 10.47 31.04 9.36
N ILE A 96 10.45 32.34 9.11
CA ILE A 96 10.58 32.89 7.75
C ILE A 96 12.03 32.74 7.28
N GLY A 97 12.23 32.56 5.98
CA GLY A 97 13.56 32.47 5.35
C GLY A 97 14.05 31.05 5.12
N ASP A 98 15.37 30.90 4.97
CA ASP A 98 16.01 29.67 4.50
C ASP A 98 15.78 28.48 5.44
N GLN A 99 15.75 28.74 6.75
CA GLN A 99 15.55 27.71 7.76
C GLN A 99 14.15 27.10 7.70
N GLY A 100 13.09 27.91 7.65
CA GLY A 100 11.73 27.38 7.46
C GLY A 100 11.54 26.75 6.09
N ASN A 101 12.18 27.29 5.04
CA ASN A 101 12.19 26.66 3.72
C ASN A 101 12.82 25.25 3.76
N ALA A 102 13.94 25.08 4.48
CA ALA A 102 14.59 23.80 4.64
C ALA A 102 13.69 22.78 5.38
N GLU A 103 13.03 23.19 6.46
CA GLU A 103 12.11 22.31 7.20
C GLU A 103 10.86 21.94 6.39
N ARG A 104 10.26 22.87 5.65
CA ARG A 104 9.16 22.56 4.72
C ARG A 104 9.59 21.57 3.63
N LYS A 105 10.74 21.80 3.01
CA LYS A 105 11.30 20.91 1.99
C LYS A 105 11.56 19.52 2.56
N ARG A 106 12.10 19.43 3.78
CA ARG A 106 12.35 18.17 4.46
C ARG A 106 11.06 17.40 4.77
N LEU A 107 10.01 18.09 5.25
CA LEU A 107 8.70 17.48 5.45
C LEU A 107 8.12 16.97 4.13
N GLN A 108 8.14 17.80 3.08
CA GLN A 108 7.67 17.41 1.74
C GLN A 108 8.40 16.17 1.22
N SER A 109 9.74 16.12 1.35
CA SER A 109 10.53 14.95 0.95
C SER A 109 10.16 13.69 1.74
N ARG A 110 9.88 13.80 3.04
CA ARG A 110 9.44 12.66 3.87
C ARG A 110 8.04 12.18 3.49
N MET A 111 7.11 13.09 3.23
CA MET A 111 5.77 12.76 2.76
C MET A 111 5.83 12.03 1.42
N LEU A 112 6.60 12.56 0.47
CA LEU A 112 6.74 11.94 -0.84
C LEU A 112 7.41 10.56 -0.74
N LYS A 113 8.44 10.41 0.11
CA LYS A 113 9.05 9.11 0.38
C LYS A 113 8.04 8.11 0.94
N LEU A 114 7.21 8.52 1.90
CA LEU A 114 6.13 7.67 2.43
C LEU A 114 5.17 7.22 1.33
N LEU A 115 4.76 8.12 0.43
CA LEU A 115 3.89 7.76 -0.70
C LEU A 115 4.56 6.73 -1.62
N HIS A 116 5.85 6.90 -1.94
CA HIS A 116 6.60 5.94 -2.75
C HIS A 116 6.71 4.57 -2.04
N ASP A 117 6.98 4.55 -0.73
CA ASP A 117 7.10 3.33 0.05
C ASP A 117 5.74 2.58 0.10
N VAL A 118 4.62 3.29 0.24
CA VAL A 118 3.27 2.71 0.22
C VAL A 118 2.91 2.17 -1.16
N ALA A 119 3.16 2.93 -2.24
CA ALA A 119 2.92 2.46 -3.61
C ALA A 119 3.75 1.20 -3.93
N THR A 120 5.03 1.20 -3.54
CA THR A 120 5.91 0.04 -3.69
C THR A 120 5.42 -1.17 -2.89
N ALA A 121 4.90 -0.96 -1.67
CA ALA A 121 4.33 -2.02 -0.87
C ALA A 121 3.09 -2.61 -1.54
N MET A 122 2.21 -1.78 -2.11
CA MET A 122 1.03 -2.24 -2.85
C MET A 122 1.44 -3.10 -4.05
N ASP A 123 2.39 -2.63 -4.85
CA ASP A 123 2.90 -3.36 -6.02
C ASP A 123 3.50 -4.72 -5.63
N ARG A 124 4.21 -4.80 -4.50
CA ARG A 124 4.74 -6.07 -3.97
C ARG A 124 3.66 -7.01 -3.46
N MET A 125 2.65 -6.49 -2.79
CA MET A 125 1.60 -7.31 -2.16
C MET A 125 0.61 -7.87 -3.19
N TYR A 126 0.29 -7.08 -4.22
CA TYR A 126 -0.76 -7.40 -5.18
C TYR A 126 -0.26 -7.70 -6.59
N GLY A 127 1.05 -7.57 -6.84
CA GLY A 127 1.61 -7.69 -8.19
C GLY A 127 1.16 -6.57 -9.13
N SER A 128 0.74 -5.42 -8.59
CA SER A 128 0.34 -4.26 -9.39
C SER A 128 1.55 -3.48 -9.92
N THR A 129 1.30 -2.57 -10.84
CA THR A 129 2.27 -1.57 -11.30
C THR A 129 1.68 -0.19 -11.06
N THR A 130 2.26 0.56 -10.11
CA THR A 130 1.80 1.90 -9.77
C THR A 130 2.76 2.95 -10.33
N LEU A 131 2.22 3.96 -11.03
CA LEU A 131 2.96 5.14 -11.46
C LEU A 131 2.51 6.34 -10.62
N LEU A 132 3.42 6.87 -9.78
CA LEU A 132 3.19 8.08 -8.99
C LEU A 132 4.02 9.22 -9.55
N MET A 133 3.39 10.37 -9.80
CA MET A 133 4.06 11.59 -10.28
C MET A 133 3.76 12.76 -9.35
N ASN A 134 4.81 13.50 -8.98
CA ASN A 134 4.68 14.71 -8.18
C ASN A 134 5.55 15.84 -8.76
N VAL A 135 4.99 17.04 -8.85
CA VAL A 135 5.69 18.26 -9.26
C VAL A 135 5.50 19.33 -8.20
N SER A 136 6.58 20.01 -7.81
CA SER A 136 6.47 21.12 -6.86
C SER A 136 5.85 22.34 -7.55
N GLY A 137 4.88 22.98 -6.89
CA GLY A 137 4.39 24.29 -7.31
C GLY A 137 5.40 25.43 -7.09
N THR A 138 6.43 25.20 -6.27
CA THR A 138 7.49 26.16 -6.02
C THR A 138 8.65 25.99 -7.00
N THR A 139 9.20 27.11 -7.46
CA THR A 139 10.44 27.18 -8.23
C THR A 139 11.36 28.23 -7.65
N VAL A 140 12.63 28.23 -8.08
CA VAL A 140 13.52 29.37 -7.80
C VAL A 140 12.85 30.65 -8.30
N PRO A 141 12.91 31.77 -7.54
CA PRO A 141 12.27 32.99 -8.00
C PRO A 141 12.93 33.50 -9.28
N GLY A 142 12.14 34.09 -10.18
CA GLY A 142 12.59 34.49 -11.53
C GLY A 142 12.68 33.36 -12.58
N THR A 143 12.56 32.08 -12.19
CA THR A 143 12.50 30.96 -13.16
C THR A 143 11.30 31.12 -14.10
N PRO A 144 11.38 30.88 -15.42
CA PRO A 144 10.20 30.84 -16.28
C PRO A 144 9.30 29.62 -15.98
N PRO A 145 7.96 29.72 -16.01
CA PRO A 145 7.08 28.57 -15.82
C PRO A 145 6.99 27.77 -17.13
N ARG A 146 8.07 27.08 -17.49
CA ARG A 146 8.13 26.23 -18.69
C ARG A 146 8.66 24.85 -18.34
N PRO A 147 8.31 23.80 -19.10
CA PRO A 147 8.64 22.42 -18.75
C PRO A 147 10.13 22.20 -18.50
N GLU A 148 11.00 22.82 -19.30
CA GLU A 148 12.46 22.68 -19.20
C GLU A 148 13.09 23.21 -17.90
N PHE A 149 12.33 23.96 -17.10
CA PHE A 149 12.73 24.41 -15.76
C PHE A 149 12.10 23.59 -14.63
N LEU A 150 11.22 22.66 -14.95
CA LEU A 150 10.53 21.83 -13.98
C LEU A 150 11.22 20.49 -13.81
N ARG A 151 10.95 19.88 -12.66
CA ARG A 151 11.32 18.50 -12.35
C ARG A 151 10.11 17.79 -11.77
N ALA A 152 9.91 16.54 -12.17
CA ALA A 152 8.95 15.63 -11.57
C ALA A 152 9.70 14.58 -10.76
N SER A 153 9.23 14.34 -9.55
CA SER A 153 9.58 13.14 -8.79
C SER A 153 8.59 12.06 -9.16
N VAL A 154 9.09 10.97 -9.73
CA VAL A 154 8.28 9.90 -10.29
C VAL A 154 8.64 8.60 -9.60
N SER A 155 7.68 7.72 -9.36
CA SER A 155 7.94 6.39 -8.84
C SER A 155 7.17 5.32 -9.60
N PHE A 156 7.86 4.25 -9.97
CA PHE A 156 7.30 3.01 -10.55
C PHE A 156 8.28 1.84 -10.34
N PRO A 157 7.83 0.57 -10.38
CA PRO A 157 8.70 -0.59 -10.18
C PRO A 157 9.81 -0.70 -11.24
N PRO A 158 11.11 -0.75 -10.88
CA PRO A 158 12.18 -0.88 -11.86
C PRO A 158 12.12 -2.17 -12.69
N ALA A 159 11.60 -3.24 -12.10
CA ALA A 159 11.38 -4.53 -12.78
C ALA A 159 10.41 -4.39 -13.95
N PHE A 160 9.46 -3.45 -13.89
CA PHE A 160 8.50 -3.21 -14.97
C PHE A 160 9.22 -2.76 -16.24
N THR A 161 10.07 -1.74 -16.16
CA THR A 161 10.84 -1.24 -17.31
C THR A 161 11.94 -2.18 -17.78
N ALA A 162 12.45 -3.03 -16.88
CA ALA A 162 13.42 -4.07 -17.25
C ALA A 162 12.76 -5.17 -18.09
N ASN A 163 11.53 -5.54 -17.76
CA ASN A 163 10.77 -6.58 -18.47
C ASN A 163 10.01 -6.03 -19.69
N ASN A 164 9.79 -4.71 -19.76
CA ASN A 164 9.03 -4.04 -20.81
C ASN A 164 9.81 -2.83 -21.33
N PRO A 165 10.94 -3.03 -22.06
CA PRO A 165 11.77 -1.93 -22.53
C PRO A 165 11.02 -0.92 -23.39
N ASP A 166 10.06 -1.38 -24.20
CA ASP A 166 9.23 -0.52 -25.07
C ASP A 166 8.39 0.50 -24.29
N SER A 167 8.03 0.17 -23.04
CA SER A 167 7.25 1.07 -22.17
C SER A 167 8.01 2.30 -21.70
N GLN A 168 9.34 2.34 -21.85
CA GLN A 168 10.14 3.49 -21.44
C GLN A 168 9.77 4.76 -22.21
N ALA A 169 9.47 4.63 -23.51
CA ALA A 169 9.04 5.75 -24.33
C ALA A 169 7.68 6.30 -23.84
N ASP A 170 6.72 5.41 -23.57
CA ASP A 170 5.40 5.79 -23.06
C ASP A 170 5.48 6.45 -21.69
N ILE A 171 6.27 5.89 -20.76
CA ILE A 171 6.49 6.49 -19.44
C ILE A 171 7.09 7.89 -19.58
N ALA A 172 8.13 8.06 -20.42
CA ALA A 172 8.73 9.36 -20.64
C ALA A 172 7.72 10.36 -21.22
N LEU A 173 6.90 9.95 -22.19
CA LEU A 173 5.87 10.77 -22.81
C LEU A 173 4.78 11.18 -21.78
N ILE A 174 4.32 10.24 -20.95
CA ILE A 174 3.36 10.51 -19.88
C ILE A 174 3.91 11.54 -18.89
N VAL A 175 5.16 11.37 -18.44
CA VAL A 175 5.78 12.30 -17.49
C VAL A 175 6.00 13.68 -18.10
N GLN A 176 6.44 13.76 -19.36
CA GLN A 176 6.61 15.02 -20.06
C GLN A 176 5.25 15.73 -20.26
N LEU A 177 4.22 14.99 -20.66
CA LEU A 177 2.86 15.52 -20.80
C LEU A 177 2.32 16.02 -19.45
N PHE A 178 2.58 15.30 -18.36
CA PHE A 178 2.24 15.72 -17.01
C PHE A 178 2.94 17.04 -16.64
N LEU A 179 4.23 17.20 -16.93
CA LEU A 179 4.95 18.45 -16.68
C LEU A 179 4.40 19.63 -17.50
N GLU A 180 4.09 19.40 -18.77
CA GLU A 180 3.52 20.42 -19.66
C GLU A 180 2.10 20.84 -19.26
N ARG A 181 1.22 19.86 -19.00
CA ARG A 181 -0.22 20.09 -18.83
C ARG A 181 -0.63 20.31 -17.38
N ILE A 182 0.12 19.78 -16.42
CA ILE A 182 -0.17 19.90 -14.99
C ILE A 182 0.92 20.71 -14.29
N GLY A 183 2.20 20.41 -14.52
CA GLY A 183 3.31 21.07 -13.84
C GLY A 183 3.40 22.57 -14.11
N VAL A 184 3.39 22.99 -15.37
CA VAL A 184 3.45 24.41 -15.75
C VAL A 184 2.27 25.21 -15.19
N PRO A 185 1.00 24.77 -15.33
CA PRO A 185 -0.12 25.44 -14.67
C PRO A 185 -0.01 25.46 -13.15
N THR A 186 0.46 24.38 -12.52
CA THR A 186 0.64 24.31 -11.06
C THR A 186 1.60 25.40 -10.56
N VAL A 187 2.76 25.55 -11.20
CA VAL A 187 3.74 26.60 -10.85
C VAL A 187 3.19 27.99 -11.14
N THR A 188 2.50 28.16 -12.27
CA THR A 188 1.89 29.44 -12.66
C THR A 188 0.85 29.89 -11.63
N ALA A 189 -0.07 28.98 -11.26
CA ALA A 189 -1.10 29.23 -10.25
C ALA A 189 -0.48 29.50 -8.88
N TRP A 190 0.52 28.72 -8.46
CA TRP A 190 1.22 28.95 -7.19
C TRP A 190 1.83 30.35 -7.12
N ARG A 191 2.47 30.83 -8.20
CA ARG A 191 3.06 32.17 -8.26
C ARG A 191 2.02 33.27 -8.21
N ALA A 192 0.92 33.12 -8.95
CA ALA A 192 -0.18 34.09 -8.93
C ALA A 192 -0.73 34.25 -7.49
N LYS A 193 -1.00 33.13 -6.81
CA LYS A 193 -1.42 33.11 -5.41
C LYS A 193 -0.41 33.76 -4.47
N ALA A 194 0.87 33.44 -4.63
CA ALA A 194 1.94 34.04 -3.82
C ALA A 194 2.03 35.56 -4.02
N LEU A 195 1.92 36.06 -5.25
CA LEU A 195 1.91 37.49 -5.56
C LEU A 195 0.66 38.19 -5.00
N ALA A 196 -0.52 37.55 -5.08
CA ALA A 196 -1.76 38.06 -4.50
C ALA A 196 -1.67 38.23 -2.96
N LEU A 197 -0.87 37.38 -2.30
CA LEU A 197 -0.55 37.51 -0.88
C LEU A 197 0.58 38.51 -0.58
N GLY A 198 1.05 39.26 -1.57
CA GLY A 198 2.10 40.27 -1.43
C GLY A 198 3.51 39.68 -1.23
N TRP A 199 3.74 38.42 -1.60
CA TRP A 199 5.05 37.81 -1.44
C TRP A 199 6.01 38.34 -2.49
N ASN A 200 7.18 38.81 -2.04
CA ASN A 200 8.21 39.25 -2.96
C ASN A 200 8.92 38.03 -3.57
N LEU A 201 8.58 37.72 -4.82
CA LEU A 201 9.23 36.68 -5.63
C LEU A 201 10.40 37.21 -6.47
N HIS A 202 10.84 38.45 -6.24
CA HIS A 202 12.03 38.97 -6.91
C HIS A 202 13.29 38.53 -6.18
N THR A 203 14.19 37.88 -6.89
CA THR A 203 15.55 37.65 -6.41
C THR A 203 16.34 38.95 -6.49
N SER A 204 17.19 39.22 -5.49
CA SER A 204 18.20 40.28 -5.56
C SER A 204 19.20 40.07 -6.71
N ASN A 205 19.31 38.84 -7.21
CA ASN A 205 20.08 38.49 -8.38
C ASN A 205 19.14 38.34 -9.61
N PRO A 206 19.22 39.22 -10.63
CA PRO A 206 18.34 39.19 -11.79
C PRO A 206 18.65 38.05 -12.78
N ARG A 207 19.65 37.21 -12.51
CA ARG A 207 19.99 36.10 -13.41
C ARG A 207 18.88 35.06 -13.40
N VAL A 208 18.21 34.94 -14.56
CA VAL A 208 17.30 33.84 -14.86
C VAL A 208 18.06 32.51 -14.67
N PRO A 209 17.55 31.59 -13.82
CA PRO A 209 18.16 30.27 -13.68
C PRO A 209 18.29 29.59 -15.05
N ARG A 210 19.32 28.75 -15.23
CA ARG A 210 19.46 27.96 -16.46
C ARG A 210 18.40 26.85 -16.49
N PRO A 211 17.93 26.44 -17.69
CA PRO A 211 17.13 25.23 -17.83
C PRO A 211 17.85 24.04 -17.20
N ASN A 212 17.08 23.05 -16.74
CA ASN A 212 17.66 21.80 -16.23
C ASN A 212 18.40 21.09 -17.38
N ALA A 213 19.52 20.44 -17.08
CA ALA A 213 20.16 19.56 -18.05
C ALA A 213 19.21 18.38 -18.33
N HIS A 214 19.00 18.06 -19.60
CA HIS A 214 18.18 16.92 -20.00
C HIS A 214 19.07 15.68 -20.14
N SER A 215 18.58 14.52 -19.69
CA SER A 215 19.25 13.25 -19.93
C SER A 215 19.07 12.85 -21.40
N ASP A 216 20.08 12.23 -22.01
CA ASP A 216 19.92 11.62 -23.33
C ASP A 216 19.04 10.35 -23.26
N THR A 217 18.92 9.75 -22.08
CA THR A 217 18.05 8.59 -21.85
C THR A 217 16.57 9.01 -21.75
N LEU A 218 15.65 8.18 -22.26
CA LEU A 218 14.21 8.40 -22.16
C LEU A 218 13.74 8.37 -20.69
N VAL A 219 14.17 7.32 -19.98
CA VAL A 219 13.95 7.15 -18.54
C VAL A 219 15.30 7.33 -17.82
N PRO A 220 15.39 8.23 -16.82
CA PRO A 220 16.61 8.36 -16.02
C PRO A 220 16.83 7.10 -15.18
N ALA A 221 18.07 6.88 -14.72
CA ALA A 221 18.32 5.81 -13.75
C ALA A 221 17.55 6.10 -12.44
N PRO A 222 17.03 5.06 -11.75
CA PRO A 222 16.42 5.24 -10.44
C PRO A 222 17.45 5.70 -9.41
N GLU A 223 16.99 6.39 -8.36
CA GLU A 223 17.81 6.64 -7.19
C GLU A 223 18.26 5.31 -6.57
N HIS A 224 19.49 5.27 -6.07
CA HIS A 224 20.16 4.03 -5.66
C HIS A 224 19.31 3.19 -4.67
N GLY A 225 19.00 1.95 -5.07
CA GLY A 225 18.24 1.01 -4.26
C GLY A 225 16.76 1.38 -4.08
N SER A 226 16.19 2.18 -4.98
CA SER A 226 14.80 2.64 -4.88
C SER A 226 14.02 2.48 -6.19
N ALA A 227 12.71 2.73 -6.09
CA ALA A 227 11.79 2.86 -7.22
C ALA A 227 11.50 4.34 -7.54
N SER A 228 12.37 5.27 -7.12
CA SER A 228 12.21 6.72 -7.29
C SER A 228 13.08 7.22 -8.43
N TYR A 229 12.53 8.11 -9.24
CA TYR A 229 13.14 8.67 -10.44
C TYR A 229 12.96 10.20 -10.40
N THR A 230 13.96 10.94 -10.90
CA THR A 230 13.84 12.38 -11.10
C THR A 230 13.86 12.68 -12.58
N PHE A 231 12.70 13.05 -13.13
CA PHE A 231 12.58 13.50 -14.51
C PHE A 231 12.73 15.02 -14.57
N PHE A 232 13.65 15.49 -15.40
CA PHE A 232 13.73 16.90 -15.77
C PHE A 232 12.89 17.11 -17.02
N GLY A 233 12.00 18.10 -16.99
CA GLY A 233 11.18 18.41 -18.17
C GLY A 233 12.06 18.84 -19.34
N ARG A 234 11.57 18.62 -20.56
CA ARG A 234 12.23 19.01 -21.82
C ARG A 234 11.42 20.11 -22.52
N PRO A 235 12.00 20.89 -23.44
CA PRO A 235 11.22 21.78 -24.29
C PRO A 235 10.14 21.00 -25.06
N ALA A 236 8.98 21.62 -25.26
CA ALA A 236 7.85 20.99 -25.93
C ALA A 236 8.25 20.46 -27.32
N GLY A 237 7.83 19.23 -27.64
CA GLY A 237 8.11 18.57 -28.92
C GLY A 237 9.47 17.86 -29.02
N VAL A 238 10.45 18.17 -28.16
CA VAL A 238 11.77 17.50 -28.19
C VAL A 238 11.66 16.01 -27.92
N LEU A 239 10.83 15.62 -26.95
CA LEU A 239 10.66 14.20 -26.63
C LEU A 239 9.97 13.43 -27.76
N ASN A 240 8.98 14.03 -28.42
CA ASN A 240 8.32 13.42 -29.57
C ASN A 240 9.30 13.18 -30.72
N ALA A 241 10.25 14.10 -30.93
CA ALA A 241 11.30 13.92 -31.93
C ALA A 241 12.27 12.77 -31.55
N LEU A 242 12.58 12.60 -30.26
CA LEU A 242 13.41 11.49 -29.79
C LEU A 242 12.72 10.14 -29.92
N VAL A 243 11.40 10.08 -29.65
CA VAL A 243 10.62 8.85 -29.78
C VAL A 243 10.31 8.52 -31.24
N ALA A 244 10.12 9.54 -32.09
CA ALA A 244 9.84 9.36 -33.52
C ALA A 244 11.11 9.15 -34.37
N ALA A 245 12.30 9.35 -33.80
CA ALA A 245 13.54 9.02 -34.49
C ALA A 245 13.46 7.52 -34.84
N PRO A 246 13.51 7.15 -36.14
CA PRO A 246 13.46 5.75 -36.51
C PRO A 246 14.56 5.06 -35.74
N VAL A 247 14.20 4.03 -34.98
CA VAL A 247 15.19 3.10 -34.41
C VAL A 247 16.00 2.68 -35.62
N VAL A 248 17.24 3.19 -35.71
CA VAL A 248 18.17 2.70 -36.71
C VAL A 248 18.37 1.27 -36.27
N VAL A 249 17.61 0.38 -36.90
CA VAL A 249 17.85 -1.04 -36.87
C VAL A 249 19.21 -1.15 -37.53
N ILE A 250 20.26 -0.99 -36.73
CA ILE A 250 21.56 -1.50 -37.08
C ILE A 250 21.26 -2.96 -37.36
N PRO A 251 21.44 -3.45 -38.60
CA PRO A 251 21.24 -4.86 -38.88
C PRO A 251 22.18 -5.59 -37.95
N ASP A 252 21.64 -6.12 -36.85
CA ASP A 252 22.33 -7.02 -35.97
C ASP A 252 22.42 -8.34 -36.71
N ASP A 253 23.34 -8.40 -37.68
CA ASP A 253 23.68 -9.61 -38.42
C ASP A 253 24.24 -10.72 -37.49
N ASP A 254 24.42 -10.44 -36.19
CA ASP A 254 24.99 -11.34 -35.20
C ASP A 254 24.05 -11.67 -33.99
N GLU A 255 22.95 -10.93 -33.73
CA GLU A 255 22.09 -11.18 -32.53
C GLU A 255 21.05 -12.30 -32.74
N ASP A 256 20.61 -12.56 -33.97
CA ASP A 256 19.66 -13.64 -34.27
C ASP A 256 20.24 -15.01 -33.90
N ASP A 257 21.56 -15.18 -34.05
CA ASP A 257 22.27 -16.40 -33.66
C ASP A 257 22.31 -16.59 -32.13
N GLU A 258 22.47 -15.52 -31.36
CA GLU A 258 22.46 -15.61 -29.89
C GLU A 258 21.07 -15.91 -29.33
N ALA A 259 20.03 -15.30 -29.88
CA ALA A 259 18.66 -15.56 -29.45
C ALA A 259 18.24 -17.00 -29.79
N ALA A 260 18.63 -17.51 -30.96
CA ALA A 260 18.42 -18.90 -31.33
C ALA A 260 19.20 -19.87 -30.42
N GLN A 261 20.47 -19.57 -30.11
CA GLN A 261 21.28 -20.35 -29.17
C GLN A 261 20.66 -20.36 -27.76
N ARG A 262 20.15 -19.22 -27.28
CA ARG A 262 19.48 -19.14 -25.97
C ARG A 262 18.20 -19.98 -25.94
N ARG A 263 17.39 -19.97 -27.00
CA ARG A 263 16.18 -20.81 -27.10
C ARG A 263 16.54 -22.30 -27.12
N HIS A 264 17.50 -22.70 -27.93
CA HIS A 264 17.99 -24.08 -27.95
C HIS A 264 18.53 -24.52 -26.59
N ARG A 265 19.23 -23.63 -25.88
CA ARG A 265 19.74 -23.93 -24.53
C ARG A 265 18.62 -24.08 -23.50
N ILE A 266 17.54 -23.32 -23.61
CA ILE A 266 16.36 -23.46 -22.74
C ILE A 266 15.69 -24.82 -23.00
N GLU A 267 15.47 -25.18 -24.26
CA GLU A 267 14.86 -26.46 -24.64
C GLU A 267 15.68 -27.66 -24.15
N GLU A 268 17.01 -27.61 -24.30
CA GLU A 268 17.93 -28.63 -23.77
C GLU A 268 17.86 -28.75 -22.23
N LEU A 269 17.74 -27.63 -21.51
CA LEU A 269 17.62 -27.63 -20.05
C LEU A 269 16.26 -28.18 -19.59
N GLU A 270 15.18 -27.92 -20.33
CA GLU A 270 13.85 -28.48 -20.05
C GLU A 270 13.82 -29.99 -20.24
N GLU A 271 14.46 -30.52 -21.29
CA GLU A 271 14.64 -31.96 -21.49
C GLU A 271 15.44 -32.60 -20.35
N GLN A 272 16.55 -31.98 -19.93
CA GLN A 272 17.35 -32.46 -18.79
C GLN A 272 16.54 -32.45 -17.48
N GLN A 273 15.69 -31.44 -17.28
CA GLN A 273 14.81 -31.37 -16.12
C GLN A 273 13.79 -32.51 -16.11
N GLN A 274 13.18 -32.83 -17.25
CA GLN A 274 12.23 -33.96 -17.35
C GLN A 274 12.91 -35.30 -17.07
N VAL A 275 14.13 -35.52 -17.57
CA VAL A 275 14.90 -36.73 -17.27
C VAL A 275 15.20 -36.85 -15.78
N LEU A 276 15.60 -35.77 -15.12
CA LEU A 276 15.86 -35.75 -13.69
C LEU A 276 14.60 -36.04 -12.87
N VAL A 277 13.45 -35.46 -13.23
CA VAL A 277 12.16 -35.75 -12.58
C VAL A 277 11.81 -37.24 -12.70
N ALA A 278 11.92 -37.82 -13.89
CA ALA A 278 11.67 -39.25 -14.09
C ALA A 278 12.63 -40.16 -13.29
N GLN A 279 13.89 -39.74 -13.11
CA GLN A 279 14.84 -40.46 -12.26
C GLN A 279 14.47 -40.39 -10.78
N VAL A 280 14.03 -39.23 -10.30
CA VAL A 280 13.54 -39.07 -8.91
C VAL A 280 12.34 -39.98 -8.66
N ASP A 281 11.36 -40.00 -9.55
CA ASP A 281 10.18 -40.87 -9.43
C ASP A 281 10.56 -42.36 -9.40
N SER A 282 11.52 -42.76 -10.24
CA SER A 282 12.05 -44.13 -10.27
C SER A 282 12.75 -44.52 -8.96
N LEU A 283 13.58 -43.62 -8.41
CA LEU A 283 14.25 -43.84 -7.12
C LEU A 283 13.25 -43.91 -5.96
N GLU A 284 12.20 -43.09 -5.97
CA GLU A 284 11.14 -43.15 -4.96
C GLU A 284 10.42 -44.50 -4.96
N LEU A 285 10.13 -45.06 -6.13
CA LEU A 285 9.57 -46.41 -6.27
C LEU A 285 10.51 -47.48 -5.70
N GLN A 286 11.80 -47.41 -6.00
CA GLN A 286 12.79 -48.34 -5.44
C GLN A 286 12.88 -48.26 -3.91
N VAL A 287 12.84 -47.05 -3.35
CA VAL A 287 12.83 -46.84 -1.90
C VAL A 287 11.57 -47.44 -1.27
N GLN A 288 10.41 -47.30 -1.92
CA GLN A 288 9.17 -47.91 -1.43
C GLN A 288 9.25 -49.45 -1.43
N ASP A 289 9.81 -50.05 -2.46
CA ASP A 289 9.96 -51.52 -2.53
C ASP A 289 10.97 -52.05 -1.50
N LEU A 290 12.08 -51.35 -1.29
CA LEU A 290 13.04 -51.64 -0.21
C LEU A 290 12.37 -51.57 1.16
N LYS A 291 11.53 -50.55 1.40
CA LYS A 291 10.75 -50.44 2.64
C LYS A 291 9.79 -51.63 2.83
N ARG A 292 9.10 -52.07 1.77
CA ARG A 292 8.22 -53.25 1.80
C ARG A 292 9.00 -54.52 2.13
N LEU A 293 10.18 -54.68 1.51
CA LEU A 293 11.04 -55.85 1.72
C LEU A 293 11.58 -55.90 3.16
N LEU A 294 12.04 -54.76 3.70
CA LEU A 294 12.43 -54.64 5.11
C LEU A 294 11.28 -54.97 6.07
N LEU A 295 10.05 -54.54 5.76
CA LEU A 295 8.87 -54.86 6.58
C LEU A 295 8.62 -56.38 6.62
N ARG A 296 8.73 -57.07 5.47
CA ARG A 296 8.60 -58.53 5.37
C ARG A 296 9.69 -59.26 6.16
N VAL A 297 10.94 -58.84 6.02
CA VAL A 297 12.07 -59.41 6.79
C VAL A 297 11.84 -59.23 8.28
N ARG A 298 11.39 -58.04 8.71
CA ARG A 298 11.08 -57.77 10.12
C ARG A 298 9.96 -58.67 10.65
N GLN A 299 8.88 -58.86 9.88
CA GLN A 299 7.78 -59.76 10.25
C GLN A 299 8.26 -61.22 10.36
N ALA A 300 9.05 -61.71 9.41
CA ALA A 300 9.61 -63.07 9.43
C ALA A 300 10.57 -63.32 10.60
N ARG A 301 11.23 -62.27 11.10
CA ARG A 301 12.19 -62.36 12.22
C ARG A 301 11.55 -62.26 13.60
N THR A 302 10.23 -62.06 13.70
CA THR A 302 9.53 -62.01 14.98
C THR A 302 9.36 -63.44 15.49
N PRO A 303 10.13 -63.93 16.48
CA PRO A 303 9.98 -65.28 16.98
C PRO A 303 8.57 -65.45 17.55
N ALA A 304 7.91 -66.54 17.18
CA ALA A 304 6.60 -66.91 17.67
C ALA A 304 6.61 -66.84 19.20
N THR A 305 5.88 -65.87 19.75
CA THR A 305 5.69 -65.75 21.18
C THR A 305 5.01 -67.05 21.63
N PRO A 306 5.62 -67.84 22.53
CA PRO A 306 5.02 -69.09 22.96
C PRO A 306 3.65 -68.80 23.62
N PRO A 307 2.66 -69.70 23.44
CA PRO A 307 1.32 -69.49 23.97
C PRO A 307 1.37 -69.33 25.50
N PRO A 308 0.56 -68.43 26.07
CA PRO A 308 0.54 -68.22 27.51
C PRO A 308 0.08 -69.49 28.23
N SER A 309 1.00 -70.08 28.99
CA SER A 309 0.74 -71.19 29.90
C SER A 309 -0.13 -70.69 31.06
N SER A 310 -1.31 -71.30 31.18
CA SER A 310 -2.30 -71.10 32.23
C SER A 310 -1.80 -71.59 33.60
N ARG A 311 -1.54 -70.69 34.56
CA ARG A 311 -1.61 -70.97 36.02
C ARG A 311 -1.46 -69.69 36.87
N PRO A 312 -1.80 -69.73 38.18
CA PRO A 312 -3.03 -69.18 38.75
C PRO A 312 -2.81 -67.91 39.58
N GLU A 313 -3.92 -67.26 39.99
CA GLU A 313 -3.98 -66.39 41.18
C GLU A 313 -3.11 -66.94 42.33
N PRO A 314 -2.39 -66.12 43.12
CA PRO A 314 -3.09 -65.33 44.15
C PRO A 314 -2.40 -64.04 44.69
N LEU A 315 -3.23 -63.27 45.41
CA LEU A 315 -2.97 -62.43 46.60
C LEU A 315 -2.30 -61.04 46.48
N THR A 316 -3.16 -60.06 46.77
CA THR A 316 -2.93 -58.81 47.52
C THR A 316 -1.77 -58.86 48.54
N PRO A 317 -1.02 -57.75 48.73
CA PRO A 317 -1.43 -56.79 49.75
C PRO A 317 -1.26 -55.30 49.37
N ALA A 318 -1.84 -54.48 50.23
CA ALA A 318 -2.10 -53.05 50.13
C ALA A 318 -0.90 -52.18 50.64
N PRO A 319 -1.08 -50.91 51.08
CA PRO A 319 -0.65 -49.73 50.30
C PRO A 319 0.32 -48.79 51.05
N ARG A 320 1.26 -48.16 50.35
CA ARG A 320 2.00 -46.95 50.78
C ARG A 320 2.39 -46.22 49.49
N GLY A 321 2.03 -44.97 49.21
CA GLY A 321 1.82 -43.83 50.07
C GLY A 321 2.85 -42.77 49.66
N LEU A 322 2.37 -41.62 49.18
CA LEU A 322 3.12 -40.38 48.89
C LEU A 322 3.97 -40.44 47.60
N ALA A 323 4.01 -39.48 46.69
CA ALA A 323 3.71 -38.06 46.81
C ALA A 323 3.16 -37.51 45.48
N THR A 324 2.22 -36.60 45.66
CA THR A 324 1.71 -35.64 44.68
C THR A 324 2.84 -34.85 44.01
N ASN A 325 2.80 -34.69 42.69
CA ASN A 325 3.15 -33.39 42.13
C ASN A 325 2.15 -32.95 41.05
N ARG A 326 1.38 -31.98 41.51
CA ARG A 326 0.33 -31.22 40.88
C ARG A 326 1.01 -30.10 40.10
N LEU A 327 0.94 -30.11 38.78
CA LEU A 327 1.13 -28.91 37.98
C LEU A 327 -0.19 -28.62 37.27
N GLN A 328 -0.96 -27.77 37.94
CA GLN A 328 -2.07 -27.00 37.39
C GLN A 328 -1.51 -26.05 36.34
N GLY A 329 -1.88 -26.26 35.08
CA GLY A 329 -1.85 -25.22 34.06
C GLY A 329 -3.16 -24.43 34.12
N PRO A 330 -3.15 -23.11 34.38
CA PRO A 330 -4.36 -22.31 34.39
C PRO A 330 -4.89 -22.05 32.97
N SER A 331 -6.21 -22.16 32.86
CA SER A 331 -7.02 -21.78 31.70
C SER A 331 -6.81 -20.31 31.28
N PRO A 332 -7.05 -19.99 30.00
CA PRO A 332 -6.91 -18.63 29.49
C PRO A 332 -8.00 -17.69 30.02
N SER A 333 -7.55 -16.48 30.37
CA SER A 333 -8.33 -15.39 30.93
C SER A 333 -9.25 -14.75 29.89
N ARG A 334 -10.54 -14.86 30.17
CA ARG A 334 -11.64 -13.89 29.98
C ARG A 334 -11.22 -12.49 29.48
N ALA A 335 -11.61 -12.14 28.26
CA ALA A 335 -11.67 -10.76 27.79
C ALA A 335 -13.03 -10.12 28.17
N PRO A 336 -13.08 -8.87 28.68
CA PRO A 336 -14.34 -8.18 28.92
C PRO A 336 -14.82 -7.39 27.70
N ALA A 337 -16.14 -7.52 27.50
CA ALA A 337 -17.09 -6.66 26.80
C ALA A 337 -16.57 -5.32 26.23
N SER A 338 -16.67 -5.18 24.91
CA SER A 338 -16.70 -3.87 24.25
C SER A 338 -18.06 -3.22 24.49
N ARG A 339 -18.02 -1.97 24.94
CA ARG A 339 -19.14 -1.15 25.36
C ARG A 339 -19.67 -0.37 24.15
N ASN A 340 -20.95 -0.59 23.85
CA ASN A 340 -21.74 0.23 22.93
C ASN A 340 -21.63 1.72 23.27
N SER A 341 -21.26 2.52 22.27
CA SER A 341 -21.51 3.97 22.27
C SER A 341 -22.34 4.30 21.05
N ARG A 342 -23.61 4.61 21.32
CA ARG A 342 -24.59 5.15 20.38
C ARG A 342 -24.07 6.48 19.84
N LEU A 343 -24.02 6.63 18.52
CA LEU A 343 -24.14 7.95 17.89
C LEU A 343 -25.62 8.15 17.56
N ALA A 344 -26.23 9.06 18.29
CA ALA A 344 -27.51 9.65 17.96
C ALA A 344 -27.35 10.52 16.71
N GLY A 345 -28.37 10.47 15.85
CA GLY A 345 -28.42 11.21 14.60
C GLY A 345 -28.63 12.71 14.79
N SER A 346 -28.39 13.42 13.70
CA SER A 346 -29.06 14.68 13.43
C SER A 346 -29.26 14.79 11.93
N ASP A 347 -30.54 14.85 11.56
CA ASP A 347 -31.09 15.08 10.23
C ASP A 347 -30.56 16.37 9.59
N GLY A 348 -30.37 16.33 8.28
CA GLY A 348 -29.97 17.48 7.47
C GLY A 348 -30.37 17.27 6.01
N ALA A 349 -31.54 17.82 5.68
CA ALA A 349 -32.27 17.73 4.43
C ALA A 349 -31.45 17.83 3.12
N PHE A 350 -31.78 16.94 2.18
CA PHE A 350 -31.46 17.02 0.76
C PHE A 350 -32.21 18.19 0.10
N SER A 351 -31.52 18.93 -0.77
CA SER A 351 -32.14 19.80 -1.78
C SER A 351 -31.62 19.37 -3.15
N SER A 352 -32.55 19.03 -4.05
CA SER A 352 -32.32 18.57 -5.41
C SER A 352 -31.93 19.72 -6.37
N PRO A 353 -31.10 19.48 -7.39
CA PRO A 353 -31.06 20.31 -8.59
C PRO A 353 -31.81 19.67 -9.79
N PRO A 354 -32.24 20.49 -10.78
CA PRO A 354 -33.08 20.05 -11.91
C PRO A 354 -32.27 19.45 -13.08
N PRO A 355 -32.93 18.86 -14.10
CA PRO A 355 -32.31 17.91 -15.01
C PRO A 355 -31.64 18.57 -16.22
N TYR A 356 -30.57 17.94 -16.71
CA TYR A 356 -29.95 18.24 -18.00
C TYR A 356 -29.96 16.97 -18.86
N THR A 357 -30.45 17.11 -20.09
CA THR A 357 -30.62 16.04 -21.09
C THR A 357 -29.48 16.00 -22.11
N ALA A 358 -28.87 14.80 -22.26
CA ALA A 358 -28.23 14.18 -23.46
C ALA A 358 -27.00 14.87 -24.12
N PRO A 359 -26.10 14.16 -24.89
CA PRO A 359 -26.30 12.89 -25.61
C PRO A 359 -25.16 11.84 -25.51
N SER A 360 -25.36 10.75 -26.26
CA SER A 360 -24.87 9.38 -26.13
C SER A 360 -23.49 9.06 -26.73
N GLY A 361 -22.76 8.14 -26.07
CA GLY A 361 -21.72 7.24 -26.63
C GLY A 361 -20.38 7.24 -25.85
N PRO A 362 -19.50 6.21 -25.97
CA PRO A 362 -19.69 4.76 -26.14
C PRO A 362 -19.43 3.98 -24.81
N LEU A 363 -19.72 2.67 -24.83
CA LEU A 363 -19.79 1.73 -23.69
C LEU A 363 -18.57 1.72 -22.74
N THR A 364 -18.75 2.27 -21.54
CA THR A 364 -17.93 2.03 -20.34
C THR A 364 -18.33 0.69 -19.69
N PRO A 365 -17.42 -0.04 -19.03
CA PRO A 365 -17.79 -1.22 -18.25
C PRO A 365 -18.70 -0.76 -17.11
N ALA A 366 -19.86 -1.40 -16.98
CA ALA A 366 -20.91 -1.01 -16.04
C ALA A 366 -20.33 -0.77 -14.63
N LEU A 367 -20.37 0.49 -14.20
CA LEU A 367 -20.20 0.86 -12.80
C LEU A 367 -21.21 0.01 -12.00
N ARG A 368 -20.70 -0.98 -11.26
CA ARG A 368 -21.52 -1.84 -10.39
C ARG A 368 -22.20 -0.93 -9.38
N GLN A 369 -23.52 -0.82 -9.50
CA GLN A 369 -24.30 -0.03 -8.57
C GLN A 369 -24.20 -0.68 -7.18
N PRO A 370 -24.08 0.12 -6.09
CA PRO A 370 -24.23 -0.41 -4.75
C PRO A 370 -25.61 -1.07 -4.65
N MET A 371 -25.64 -2.32 -4.20
CA MET A 371 -26.88 -3.07 -4.06
C MET A 371 -27.85 -2.33 -3.12
N PRO A 372 -29.16 -2.35 -3.40
CA PRO A 372 -30.14 -1.83 -2.47
C PRO A 372 -30.02 -2.57 -1.13
N VAL A 373 -29.99 -1.81 -0.04
CA VAL A 373 -29.98 -2.38 1.32
C VAL A 373 -31.26 -3.20 1.48
N LEU A 374 -31.12 -4.53 1.52
CA LEU A 374 -32.25 -5.43 1.74
C LEU A 374 -32.90 -5.12 3.09
N PRO A 375 -34.22 -4.91 3.15
CA PRO A 375 -34.93 -4.78 4.41
C PRO A 375 -34.62 -5.96 5.32
N ARG A 376 -34.37 -5.70 6.60
CA ARG A 376 -33.99 -6.71 7.60
C ARG A 376 -34.91 -7.94 7.59
N ASN A 377 -36.21 -7.75 7.41
CA ASN A 377 -37.19 -8.83 7.37
C ASN A 377 -36.97 -9.79 6.18
N HIS A 378 -36.51 -9.28 5.03
CA HIS A 378 -36.17 -10.11 3.86
C HIS A 378 -34.89 -10.90 4.10
N LEU A 379 -33.89 -10.29 4.74
CA LEU A 379 -32.66 -10.98 5.10
C LEU A 379 -32.93 -12.13 6.09
N GLU A 380 -33.74 -11.88 7.12
CA GLU A 380 -34.13 -12.91 8.10
C GLU A 380 -34.92 -14.06 7.43
N GLN A 381 -35.79 -13.75 6.46
CA GLN A 381 -36.51 -14.75 5.68
C GLN A 381 -35.54 -15.59 4.82
N LEU A 382 -34.60 -14.97 4.12
CA LEU A 382 -33.65 -15.66 3.24
C LEU A 382 -32.71 -16.58 4.02
N ILE A 383 -32.27 -16.13 5.21
CA ILE A 383 -31.51 -16.95 6.18
C ILE A 383 -32.34 -18.17 6.63
N ALA A 384 -33.63 -17.98 6.93
CA ALA A 384 -34.51 -19.07 7.35
C ALA A 384 -34.73 -20.09 6.22
N THR A 385 -34.98 -19.63 4.99
CA THR A 385 -35.19 -20.50 3.82
C THR A 385 -33.99 -21.39 3.51
N HIS A 386 -32.77 -20.92 3.80
CA HIS A 386 -31.54 -21.69 3.57
C HIS A 386 -31.13 -22.57 4.76
N GLY A 387 -31.98 -22.69 5.80
CA GLY A 387 -31.67 -23.47 7.01
C GLY A 387 -30.56 -22.86 7.87
N LEU A 388 -30.23 -21.58 7.66
CA LEU A 388 -29.11 -20.88 8.30
C LEU A 388 -29.53 -20.10 9.56
N ALA A 389 -30.73 -20.36 10.11
CA ALA A 389 -31.26 -19.65 11.27
C ALA A 389 -30.29 -19.65 12.48
N GLY A 390 -29.58 -20.76 12.70
CA GLY A 390 -28.56 -20.86 13.75
C GLY A 390 -27.31 -19.99 13.56
N LYS A 391 -27.10 -19.46 12.34
CA LYS A 391 -25.96 -18.60 11.96
C LYS A 391 -26.38 -17.14 11.67
N SER A 392 -27.64 -16.78 11.92
CA SER A 392 -28.23 -15.49 11.53
C SER A 392 -27.44 -14.25 12.01
N SER A 393 -26.97 -14.28 13.26
CA SER A 393 -26.17 -13.19 13.84
C SER A 393 -24.81 -13.00 13.13
N GLN A 394 -24.16 -14.11 12.77
CA GLN A 394 -22.86 -14.09 12.08
C GLN A 394 -23.02 -13.55 10.65
N ILE A 395 -24.03 -14.04 9.93
CA ILE A 395 -24.36 -13.61 8.57
C ILE A 395 -24.69 -12.10 8.56
N THR A 396 -25.53 -11.63 9.47
CA THR A 396 -25.90 -10.20 9.56
C THR A 396 -24.68 -9.32 9.83
N THR A 397 -23.76 -9.79 10.68
CA THR A 397 -22.52 -9.06 10.98
C THR A 397 -21.60 -8.96 9.77
N VAL A 398 -21.46 -10.04 9.00
CA VAL A 398 -20.64 -10.05 7.77
C VAL A 398 -21.22 -9.11 6.72
N LEU A 399 -22.53 -9.16 6.47
CA LEU A 399 -23.17 -8.32 5.45
C LEU A 399 -23.15 -6.82 5.80
N ALA A 400 -23.17 -6.48 7.09
CA ALA A 400 -23.08 -5.09 7.54
C ALA A 400 -21.64 -4.52 7.52
N GLY A 401 -20.63 -5.39 7.61
CA GLY A 401 -19.24 -4.98 7.82
C GLY A 401 -18.34 -5.07 6.58
N PHE A 402 -18.76 -5.74 5.52
CA PHE A 402 -17.91 -6.03 4.37
C PHE A 402 -18.58 -5.71 3.02
N ASP A 403 -17.77 -5.29 2.06
CA ASP A 403 -18.19 -5.12 0.67
C ASP A 403 -18.53 -6.47 0.02
N GLN A 404 -19.42 -6.45 -0.96
CA GLN A 404 -19.96 -7.65 -1.64
C GLN A 404 -18.87 -8.60 -2.16
N VAL A 405 -17.73 -8.06 -2.60
CA VAL A 405 -16.59 -8.85 -3.11
C VAL A 405 -16.05 -9.84 -2.08
N HIS A 406 -16.24 -9.54 -0.79
CA HIS A 406 -15.70 -10.32 0.32
C HIS A 406 -16.74 -11.18 1.04
N TRP A 407 -18.04 -11.06 0.72
CA TRP A 407 -19.11 -11.78 1.43
C TRP A 407 -18.89 -13.30 1.43
N TYR A 408 -18.54 -13.88 0.28
CA TYR A 408 -18.30 -15.32 0.20
C TYR A 408 -17.19 -15.78 1.15
N GLN A 409 -16.04 -15.10 1.11
CA GLN A 409 -14.88 -15.47 1.94
C GLN A 409 -15.15 -15.30 3.43
N GLU A 410 -15.82 -14.21 3.81
CA GLU A 410 -16.12 -13.92 5.21
C GLU A 410 -17.26 -14.80 5.77
N LEU A 411 -18.22 -15.21 4.95
CA LEU A 411 -19.25 -16.19 5.32
C LEU A 411 -18.64 -17.57 5.58
N VAL A 412 -17.71 -18.02 4.72
CA VAL A 412 -16.97 -19.27 4.95
C VAL A 412 -16.13 -19.18 6.23
N ARG A 413 -15.45 -18.05 6.47
CA ARG A 413 -14.70 -17.80 7.71
C ARG A 413 -15.61 -17.78 8.94
N ALA A 414 -16.86 -17.31 8.80
CA ALA A 414 -17.88 -17.32 9.84
C ALA A 414 -18.49 -18.72 10.10
N GLY A 415 -18.02 -19.76 9.40
CA GLY A 415 -18.40 -21.15 9.64
C GLY A 415 -19.51 -21.66 8.73
N LEU A 416 -19.83 -20.97 7.63
CA LEU A 416 -20.63 -21.57 6.55
C LEU A 416 -19.77 -22.53 5.75
N THR A 417 -20.36 -23.63 5.29
CA THR A 417 -19.72 -24.46 4.26
C THR A 417 -19.65 -23.67 2.95
N THR A 418 -18.74 -24.03 2.05
CA THR A 418 -18.63 -23.39 0.72
C THR A 418 -19.95 -23.46 -0.05
N LEU A 419 -20.64 -24.60 0.01
CA LEU A 419 -21.96 -24.79 -0.61
C LEU A 419 -23.04 -23.89 0.00
N GLU A 420 -23.08 -23.76 1.32
CA GLU A 420 -24.01 -22.83 2.02
C GLU A 420 -23.73 -21.37 1.63
N ALA A 421 -22.45 -20.98 1.57
CA ALA A 421 -22.04 -19.63 1.21
C ALA A 421 -22.37 -19.30 -0.26
N ASP A 422 -22.09 -20.21 -1.20
CA ASP A 422 -22.43 -20.04 -2.62
C ASP A 422 -23.94 -19.91 -2.83
N SER A 423 -24.72 -20.82 -2.26
CA SER A 423 -26.19 -20.79 -2.37
C SER A 423 -26.77 -19.50 -1.81
N PHE A 424 -26.28 -19.05 -0.66
CA PHE A 424 -26.77 -17.84 0.01
C PHE A 424 -26.38 -16.55 -0.73
N VAL A 425 -25.15 -16.45 -1.24
CA VAL A 425 -24.70 -15.28 -2.01
C VAL A 425 -25.46 -15.17 -3.33
N ASN A 426 -25.70 -16.28 -4.03
CA ASN A 426 -26.48 -16.28 -5.26
C ASN A 426 -27.93 -15.82 -5.01
N ALA A 427 -28.57 -16.32 -3.96
CA ALA A 427 -29.91 -15.89 -3.58
C ALA A 427 -29.99 -14.40 -3.22
N LEU A 428 -28.96 -13.83 -2.58
CA LEU A 428 -28.88 -12.38 -2.32
C LEU A 428 -28.75 -11.57 -3.60
N VAL A 429 -27.95 -12.03 -4.56
CA VAL A 429 -27.77 -11.39 -5.87
C VAL A 429 -29.07 -11.45 -6.68
N ASP A 430 -29.72 -12.61 -6.73
CA ASP A 430 -30.99 -12.79 -7.43
C ASP A 430 -32.09 -11.90 -6.84
N GLN A 431 -32.18 -11.80 -5.51
CA GLN A 431 -33.18 -10.95 -4.87
C GLN A 431 -32.99 -9.47 -5.18
N ALA A 432 -31.75 -8.99 -5.17
CA ALA A 432 -31.48 -7.58 -5.43
C ALA A 432 -31.62 -7.19 -6.91
N ASN A 433 -31.46 -8.15 -7.81
CA ASN A 433 -31.78 -7.99 -9.23
C ASN A 433 -33.29 -8.10 -9.52
N GLY A 434 -34.12 -8.42 -8.51
CA GLY A 434 -35.56 -8.61 -8.67
C GLY A 434 -35.93 -9.90 -9.40
N ASN A 435 -35.07 -10.92 -9.37
CA ASN A 435 -35.26 -12.20 -10.08
C ASN A 435 -35.99 -13.26 -9.25
N ILE A 436 -36.63 -12.89 -8.13
CA ILE A 436 -37.29 -13.82 -7.19
C ILE A 436 -38.77 -13.46 -7.04
#